data_AF-A0AA86VGF1-F1
#
_entry.id   AF-A0AA86VGF1-F1
#
_cell.length_a   1.000
_cell.length_b   1.000
_cell.length_c   1.000
_cell.angle_alpha   90.00
_cell.angle_beta   90.00
_cell.angle_gamma   90.00
#
_symmetry.space_group_name_H-M   'P 1'
#
loop_
_entity.id
_entity.type
_entity.pdbx_description
1 polymer ?
#
loop_
_entity_poly.entity_id
_entity_poly.type
_entity_poly.pdbx_seq_one_letter_code
_entity_poly.pdbx_strand_id
1 'polypeptide(L)'
;MEPFAIATHRNLSVLHPIYKLLHPHYHDTININSLARKSLINAGSIIEQTFLPGRYSMEISSAAYKKWLFTDQALPNDLIKRGLAVKDDGSPHGLRLLIKDYPYAVDGLEIWDAIKTWVQNYIFLYYSTDVAVKQDFELQEWWKEVVEKGHPDLRDAKWPKMQTREDLIDTCTIIIWIASALHAAVNFGQYPYGGYILNRPTQSRRWIPEPGTEEYDEMAKNPQEAFLRTITPKYQTTIDLTVMEVLSSHSSDEVYLGQRDSLDWISDEKAKVEFNKFTKSLAKIEEDILDRNIKEELKNRTGPVKLPYTLLLPTSKPGITFRGIPNSISI
;
A
#
# COMPACT_ATOMS: atom_id res chain seq x y z
N MET A 1 0.88 -6.53 -7.65
CA MET A 1 1.15 -7.58 -6.65
C MET A 1 0.80 -8.97 -7.19
N GLU A 2 -0.41 -9.21 -7.71
CA GLU A 2 -0.85 -10.51 -8.24
C GLU A 2 0.16 -11.20 -9.21
N PRO A 3 0.84 -10.50 -10.16
CA PRO A 3 1.86 -11.14 -10.99
C PRO A 3 3.06 -11.70 -10.21
N PHE A 4 3.49 -11.02 -9.12
CA PHE A 4 4.56 -11.51 -8.26
C PHE A 4 4.13 -12.76 -7.50
N ALA A 5 2.90 -12.80 -6.99
CA ALA A 5 2.35 -13.97 -6.31
C ALA A 5 2.30 -15.19 -7.26
N ILE A 6 1.78 -15.01 -8.47
CA ILE A 6 1.70 -16.06 -9.49
C ILE A 6 3.10 -16.60 -9.84
N ALA A 7 4.04 -15.71 -10.17
CA ALA A 7 5.40 -16.12 -10.52
C ALA A 7 6.11 -16.83 -9.37
N THR A 8 5.88 -16.39 -8.11
CA THR A 8 6.46 -16.99 -6.90
C THR A 8 6.02 -18.44 -6.75
N HIS A 9 4.72 -18.72 -6.84
CA HIS A 9 4.20 -20.09 -6.77
C HIS A 9 4.63 -20.98 -7.94
N ARG A 10 4.94 -20.39 -9.10
CA ARG A 10 5.30 -21.14 -10.31
C ARG A 10 6.79 -21.48 -10.39
N ASN A 11 7.66 -20.64 -9.84
CA ASN A 11 9.11 -20.74 -10.06
C ASN A 11 9.92 -20.95 -8.79
N LEU A 12 9.40 -20.60 -7.61
CA LEU A 12 10.11 -20.80 -6.34
C LEU A 12 9.48 -21.97 -5.58
N SER A 13 10.29 -22.97 -5.24
CA SER A 13 9.85 -24.08 -4.39
C SER A 13 9.36 -23.58 -3.04
N VAL A 14 8.42 -24.30 -2.40
CA VAL A 14 8.01 -24.02 -1.01
C VAL A 14 9.16 -24.11 -0.01
N LEU A 15 10.27 -24.77 -0.41
CA LEU A 15 11.51 -24.84 0.37
C LEU A 15 12.43 -23.64 0.13
N HIS A 16 12.24 -22.89 -0.96
CA HIS A 16 13.10 -21.78 -1.37
C HIS A 16 13.04 -20.64 -0.33
N PRO A 17 14.18 -20.06 0.09
CA PRO A 17 14.19 -19.02 1.12
C PRO A 17 13.39 -17.78 0.70
N ILE A 18 13.46 -17.37 -0.57
CA ILE A 18 12.68 -16.22 -1.07
C ILE A 18 11.18 -16.52 -1.15
N TYR A 19 10.77 -17.78 -1.41
CA TYR A 19 9.36 -18.16 -1.28
C TYR A 19 8.90 -17.96 0.17
N LYS A 20 9.64 -18.48 1.14
CA LYS A 20 9.32 -18.35 2.57
C LYS A 20 9.32 -16.90 3.05
N LEU A 21 10.15 -16.04 2.46
CA LEU A 21 10.17 -14.61 2.76
C LEU A 21 8.91 -13.91 2.23
N LEU A 22 8.53 -14.15 0.97
CA LEU A 22 7.50 -13.37 0.28
C LEU A 22 6.08 -13.93 0.42
N HIS A 23 5.93 -15.25 0.58
CA HIS A 23 4.62 -15.91 0.63
C HIS A 23 3.61 -15.31 1.63
N PRO A 24 3.97 -14.96 2.88
CA PRO A 24 3.03 -14.33 3.81
C PRO A 24 2.43 -13.03 3.28
N HIS A 25 3.12 -12.36 2.37
CA HIS A 25 2.73 -11.08 1.80
C HIS A 25 1.80 -11.22 0.59
N TYR A 26 1.37 -12.43 0.27
CA TYR A 26 0.41 -12.74 -0.81
C TYR A 26 -0.90 -13.34 -0.30
N HIS A 27 -1.06 -13.47 1.02
CA HIS A 27 -2.29 -13.99 1.62
C HIS A 27 -3.52 -13.24 1.08
N ASP A 28 -4.53 -13.99 0.65
CA ASP A 28 -5.76 -13.52 -0.02
C ASP A 28 -5.64 -12.61 -1.25
N THR A 29 -4.45 -12.17 -1.67
CA THR A 29 -4.27 -11.22 -2.78
C THR A 29 -4.89 -11.70 -4.10
N ILE A 30 -4.75 -12.98 -4.46
CA ILE A 30 -5.38 -13.53 -5.66
C ILE A 30 -6.89 -13.66 -5.49
N ASN A 31 -7.34 -14.02 -4.28
CA ASN A 31 -8.74 -14.23 -3.95
C ASN A 31 -9.52 -12.91 -4.06
N ILE A 32 -9.07 -11.87 -3.36
CA ILE A 32 -9.72 -10.56 -3.40
C ILE A 32 -9.70 -9.95 -4.81
N ASN A 33 -8.60 -10.06 -5.54
CA ASN A 33 -8.53 -9.59 -6.92
C ASN A 33 -9.50 -10.32 -7.86
N SER A 34 -9.69 -11.64 -7.65
CA SER A 34 -10.67 -12.43 -8.40
C SER A 34 -12.10 -11.97 -8.12
N LEU A 35 -12.44 -11.68 -6.87
CA LEU A 35 -13.74 -11.11 -6.48
C LEU A 35 -13.92 -9.69 -7.03
N ALA A 36 -12.89 -8.85 -6.97
CA ALA A 36 -12.91 -7.51 -7.51
C ALA A 36 -13.20 -7.52 -9.02
N ARG A 37 -12.55 -8.39 -9.79
CA ARG A 37 -12.84 -8.58 -11.23
C ARG A 37 -14.27 -9.03 -11.53
N LYS A 38 -14.95 -9.70 -10.59
CA LYS A 38 -16.31 -10.22 -10.77
C LYS A 38 -17.40 -9.24 -10.36
N SER A 39 -17.12 -8.40 -9.35
CA SER A 39 -18.17 -7.62 -8.67
C SER A 39 -17.82 -6.15 -8.41
N LEU A 40 -16.55 -5.75 -8.50
CA LEU A 40 -16.10 -4.39 -8.14
C LEU A 40 -15.79 -3.56 -9.38
N ILE A 41 -14.93 -4.08 -10.27
CA ILE A 41 -14.33 -3.35 -11.40
C ILE A 41 -14.79 -3.83 -12.78
N ASN A 42 -15.82 -4.68 -12.85
CA ASN A 42 -16.38 -5.12 -14.13
C ASN A 42 -17.39 -4.12 -14.70
N ALA A 43 -17.75 -4.34 -15.97
CA ALA A 43 -18.73 -3.49 -16.65
C ALA A 43 -20.06 -3.45 -15.87
N GLY A 44 -20.52 -2.23 -15.60
CA GLY A 44 -21.77 -1.96 -14.88
C GLY A 44 -21.76 -2.34 -13.40
N SER A 45 -20.61 -2.62 -12.76
CA SER A 45 -20.53 -2.91 -11.33
C SER A 45 -20.24 -1.68 -10.48
N ILE A 46 -19.90 -1.88 -9.21
CA ILE A 46 -19.75 -0.85 -8.17
C ILE A 46 -18.94 0.35 -8.67
N ILE A 47 -17.67 0.17 -9.08
CA ILE A 47 -16.82 1.31 -9.44
C ILE A 47 -17.38 2.10 -10.63
N GLU A 48 -17.90 1.42 -11.67
CA GLU A 48 -18.51 2.12 -12.80
C GLU A 48 -19.83 2.83 -12.44
N GLN A 49 -20.55 2.35 -11.43
CA GLN A 49 -21.79 2.97 -10.99
C GLN A 49 -21.56 4.16 -10.06
N THR A 50 -20.50 4.10 -9.24
CA THR A 50 -20.33 5.02 -8.12
C THR A 50 -19.18 6.01 -8.27
N PHE A 51 -18.23 5.81 -9.18
CA PHE A 51 -17.16 6.78 -9.45
C PHE A 51 -17.39 7.58 -10.74
N LEU A 52 -16.92 8.84 -10.74
CA LEU A 52 -17.10 9.80 -11.84
C LEU A 52 -16.81 9.24 -13.24
N PRO A 53 -15.72 8.49 -13.49
CA PRO A 53 -15.40 8.07 -14.86
C PRO A 53 -16.36 7.02 -15.42
N GLY A 54 -17.18 6.39 -14.58
CA GLY A 54 -18.08 5.32 -14.98
C GLY A 54 -17.34 4.20 -15.72
N ARG A 55 -17.83 3.84 -16.92
CA ARG A 55 -17.22 2.84 -17.82
C ARG A 55 -15.76 3.10 -18.22
N TYR A 56 -15.26 4.31 -18.00
CA TYR A 56 -13.89 4.69 -18.29
C TYR A 56 -12.94 4.49 -17.09
N SER A 57 -13.42 4.00 -15.95
CA SER A 57 -12.61 3.90 -14.72
C SER A 57 -11.39 2.99 -14.89
N MET A 58 -11.55 1.84 -15.54
CA MET A 58 -10.45 0.88 -15.72
C MET A 58 -9.44 1.30 -16.80
N GLU A 59 -9.86 2.01 -17.84
CA GLU A 59 -8.90 2.51 -18.83
C GLU A 59 -8.03 3.65 -18.29
N ILE A 60 -8.52 4.44 -17.32
CA ILE A 60 -7.71 5.45 -16.63
C ILE A 60 -6.56 4.78 -15.86
N SER A 61 -6.82 3.68 -15.15
CA SER A 61 -5.77 2.96 -14.43
C SER A 61 -4.76 2.31 -15.40
N SER A 62 -5.24 1.78 -16.54
CA SER A 62 -4.36 1.30 -17.62
C SER A 62 -3.49 2.41 -18.22
N ALA A 63 -4.06 3.61 -18.44
CA ALA A 63 -3.30 4.77 -18.92
C ALA A 63 -2.24 5.22 -17.91
N ALA A 64 -2.54 5.18 -16.61
CA ALA A 64 -1.58 5.46 -15.55
C ALA A 64 -0.47 4.40 -15.47
N TYR A 65 -0.81 3.12 -15.66
CA TYR A 65 0.14 2.01 -15.63
C TYR A 65 1.28 2.16 -16.64
N LYS A 66 1.05 2.81 -17.80
CA LYS A 66 2.10 3.11 -18.79
C LYS A 66 3.28 3.92 -18.22
N LYS A 67 3.09 4.63 -17.11
CA LYS A 67 4.11 5.43 -16.41
C LYS A 67 4.56 4.81 -15.09
N TRP A 68 4.00 3.66 -14.72
CA TRP A 68 4.36 2.96 -13.52
C TRP A 68 5.79 2.41 -13.64
N LEU A 69 6.58 2.59 -12.59
CA LEU A 69 7.94 2.08 -12.49
C LEU A 69 8.09 1.37 -11.16
N PHE A 70 8.51 0.11 -11.20
CA PHE A 70 8.65 -0.73 -10.02
C PHE A 70 9.58 -0.12 -8.97
N THR A 71 10.75 0.39 -9.39
CA THR A 71 11.73 1.00 -8.49
C THR A 71 11.24 2.30 -7.84
N ASP A 72 10.28 2.99 -8.47
CA ASP A 72 9.69 4.21 -7.91
C ASP A 72 8.64 3.90 -6.85
N GLN A 73 8.28 2.62 -6.65
CA GLN A 73 7.39 2.20 -5.57
C GLN A 73 8.13 2.08 -4.23
N ALA A 74 9.46 2.17 -4.23
CA ALA A 74 10.22 2.35 -3.00
C ALA A 74 9.90 3.70 -2.37
N LEU A 75 9.51 3.74 -1.09
CA LEU A 75 9.07 4.97 -0.44
C LEU A 75 10.10 6.12 -0.54
N PRO A 76 11.41 5.90 -0.31
CA PRO A 76 12.42 6.93 -0.54
C PRO A 76 12.41 7.51 -1.96
N ASN A 77 12.31 6.65 -2.97
CA ASN A 77 12.32 7.05 -4.37
C ASN A 77 11.05 7.83 -4.73
N ASP A 78 9.88 7.38 -4.26
CA ASP A 78 8.61 8.08 -4.43
C ASP A 78 8.66 9.50 -3.84
N LEU A 79 9.13 9.64 -2.60
CA LEU A 79 9.20 10.93 -1.92
C LEU A 79 10.12 11.91 -2.64
N ILE A 80 11.28 11.46 -3.11
CA ILE A 80 12.21 12.29 -3.89
C ILE A 80 11.60 12.63 -5.26
N LYS A 81 11.02 11.66 -5.96
CA LYS A 81 10.41 11.86 -7.28
C LYS A 81 9.27 12.87 -7.25
N ARG A 82 8.46 12.86 -6.19
CA ARG A 82 7.36 13.84 -5.99
C ARG A 82 7.85 15.21 -5.49
N GLY A 83 9.15 15.37 -5.25
CA GLY A 83 9.73 16.61 -4.72
C GLY A 83 9.34 16.88 -3.27
N LEU A 84 9.03 15.84 -2.49
CA LEU A 84 8.69 15.94 -1.06
C LEU A 84 9.89 15.63 -0.15
N ALA A 85 10.97 15.12 -0.72
CA ALA A 85 12.24 14.90 -0.07
C ALA A 85 13.41 15.19 -1.00
N VAL A 86 14.59 15.38 -0.42
CA VAL A 86 15.85 15.42 -1.16
C VAL A 86 16.79 14.37 -0.58
N LYS A 87 17.62 13.77 -1.44
CA LYS A 87 18.68 12.85 -0.97
C LYS A 87 19.61 13.60 -0.02
N ASP A 88 19.90 12.97 1.11
CA ASP A 88 20.78 13.51 2.15
C ASP A 88 21.36 12.34 2.94
N ASP A 89 22.56 11.91 2.57
CA ASP A 89 23.23 10.74 3.15
C ASP A 89 23.57 10.93 4.65
N GLY A 90 23.53 12.17 5.15
CA GLY A 90 23.71 12.49 6.57
C GLY A 90 22.42 12.49 7.40
N SER A 91 21.26 12.42 6.76
CA SER A 91 19.96 12.35 7.43
C SER A 91 19.55 10.91 7.72
N PRO A 92 18.70 10.67 8.74
CA PRO A 92 18.01 9.40 8.90
C PRO A 92 17.33 8.97 7.59
N HIS A 93 17.33 7.67 7.29
CA HIS A 93 16.73 7.10 6.07
C HIS A 93 17.41 7.55 4.74
N GLY A 94 18.55 8.25 4.80
CA GLY A 94 19.30 8.71 3.60
C GLY A 94 18.63 9.83 2.82
N LEU A 95 17.62 10.49 3.41
CA LEU A 95 16.90 11.59 2.79
C LEU A 95 16.41 12.59 3.84
N ARG A 96 16.18 13.83 3.39
CA ARG A 96 15.56 14.88 4.19
C ARG A 96 14.21 15.27 3.62
N LEU A 97 13.16 15.12 4.42
CA LEU A 97 11.81 15.58 4.06
C LEU A 97 11.76 17.12 3.96
N LEU A 98 11.02 17.62 2.97
CA LEU A 98 10.74 19.05 2.84
C LEU A 98 9.58 19.50 3.74
N ILE A 99 8.66 18.58 4.04
CA ILE A 99 7.62 18.75 5.05
C ILE A 99 8.00 17.88 6.24
N LYS A 100 8.52 18.52 7.30
CA LYS A 100 9.08 17.81 8.47
C LYS A 100 8.05 16.92 9.17
N ASP A 101 6.83 17.43 9.37
CA ASP A 101 5.71 16.69 9.97
C ASP A 101 4.75 16.23 8.86
N TYR A 102 5.24 15.36 7.97
CA TYR A 102 4.39 14.66 6.99
C TYR A 102 4.11 13.25 7.50
N PRO A 103 2.93 12.98 8.12
CA PRO A 103 2.73 11.78 8.93
C PRO A 103 2.93 10.46 8.17
N TYR A 104 2.38 10.36 6.94
CA TYR A 104 2.59 9.20 6.07
C TYR A 104 4.07 8.94 5.77
N ALA A 105 4.84 9.99 5.44
CA ALA A 105 6.24 9.83 5.08
C ALA A 105 7.13 9.54 6.30
N VAL A 106 6.91 10.25 7.40
CA VAL A 106 7.68 10.06 8.65
C VAL A 106 7.50 8.65 9.18
N ASP A 107 6.25 8.21 9.36
CA ASP A 107 5.98 6.87 9.88
C ASP A 107 6.33 5.80 8.85
N GLY A 108 6.07 6.07 7.57
CA GLY A 108 6.36 5.14 6.48
C GLY A 108 7.84 4.84 6.33
N LEU A 109 8.73 5.82 6.54
CA LEU A 109 10.18 5.61 6.44
C LEU A 109 10.72 4.72 7.55
N GLU A 110 10.16 4.79 8.76
CA GLU A 110 10.52 3.88 9.85
C GLU A 110 10.10 2.44 9.55
N ILE A 111 8.88 2.25 9.01
CA ILE A 111 8.39 0.93 8.58
C ILE A 111 9.22 0.39 7.41
N TRP A 112 9.53 1.24 6.42
CA TRP A 112 10.36 0.90 5.27
C TRP A 112 11.75 0.41 5.71
N ASP A 113 12.42 1.14 6.60
CA ASP A 113 13.75 0.76 7.09
C ASP A 113 13.73 -0.53 7.90
N ALA A 114 12.69 -0.76 8.71
CA ALA A 114 12.49 -2.01 9.42
C ALA A 114 12.36 -3.20 8.45
N ILE A 115 11.55 -3.03 7.38
CA ILE A 115 11.41 -4.05 6.32
C ILE A 115 12.75 -4.27 5.61
N LYS A 116 13.43 -3.21 5.16
CA LYS A 116 14.71 -3.33 4.44
C LYS A 116 15.77 -4.03 5.30
N THR A 117 15.85 -3.70 6.58
CA THR A 117 16.78 -4.34 7.53
C THR A 117 16.48 -5.83 7.70
N TRP A 118 15.19 -6.19 7.88
CA TRP A 118 14.76 -7.58 7.96
C TRP A 118 15.14 -8.36 6.70
N VAL A 119 14.79 -7.83 5.53
CA VAL A 119 15.06 -8.45 4.22
C VAL A 119 16.55 -8.63 3.99
N GLN A 120 17.36 -7.60 4.27
CA GLN A 120 18.82 -7.65 4.14
C GLN A 120 19.42 -8.75 5.01
N ASN A 121 19.08 -8.77 6.29
CA ASN A 121 19.61 -9.76 7.22
C ASN A 121 19.20 -11.18 6.83
N TYR A 122 17.94 -11.38 6.40
CA TYR A 122 17.44 -12.67 5.92
C TYR A 122 18.17 -13.13 4.67
N ILE A 123 18.33 -12.27 3.66
CA ILE A 123 19.03 -12.61 2.40
C ILE A 123 20.49 -12.99 2.66
N PHE A 124 21.17 -12.30 3.58
CA PHE A 124 22.56 -12.63 3.92
C PHE A 124 22.73 -13.99 4.60
N LEU A 125 21.68 -14.62 5.13
CA LEU A 125 21.74 -16.00 5.63
C LEU A 125 21.85 -17.03 4.49
N TYR A 126 21.26 -16.75 3.33
CA TYR A 126 21.13 -17.71 2.22
C TYR A 126 22.02 -17.38 1.01
N TYR A 127 22.34 -16.10 0.81
CA TYR A 127 23.17 -15.62 -0.30
C TYR A 127 24.41 -14.91 0.24
N SER A 128 25.54 -15.61 0.24
CA SER A 128 26.82 -15.08 0.74
C SER A 128 27.49 -14.09 -0.22
N THR A 129 27.16 -14.15 -1.51
CA THR A 129 27.76 -13.32 -2.58
C THR A 129 26.74 -13.02 -3.67
N ASP A 130 27.05 -12.02 -4.51
CA ASP A 130 26.25 -11.74 -5.71
C ASP A 130 26.28 -12.91 -6.70
N VAL A 131 27.36 -13.68 -6.73
CA VAL A 131 27.47 -14.89 -7.57
C VAL A 131 26.41 -15.92 -7.18
N ALA A 132 26.13 -16.09 -5.88
CA ALA A 132 25.08 -17.01 -5.43
C ALA A 132 23.69 -16.61 -5.94
N VAL A 133 23.38 -15.31 -6.00
CA VAL A 133 22.12 -14.79 -6.57
C VAL A 133 22.04 -15.10 -8.07
N LYS A 134 23.13 -14.91 -8.81
CA LYS A 134 23.18 -15.19 -10.25
C LYS A 134 23.03 -16.67 -10.59
N GLN A 135 23.54 -17.54 -9.73
CA GLN A 135 23.55 -18.99 -9.94
C GLN A 135 22.25 -19.68 -9.51
N ASP A 136 21.37 -18.97 -8.81
CA ASP A 136 20.08 -19.47 -8.38
C ASP A 136 19.07 -19.48 -9.54
N PHE A 137 18.90 -20.65 -10.18
CA PHE A 137 18.06 -20.76 -11.36
C PHE A 137 16.56 -20.53 -11.07
N GLU A 138 16.06 -20.93 -9.89
CA GLU A 138 14.65 -20.69 -9.50
C GLU A 138 14.42 -19.18 -9.39
N LEU A 139 15.34 -18.46 -8.74
CA LEU A 139 15.27 -17.01 -8.60
C LEU A 139 15.37 -16.26 -9.94
N GLN A 140 16.27 -16.70 -10.83
CA GLN A 140 16.42 -16.08 -12.14
C GLN A 140 15.16 -16.28 -13.02
N GLU A 141 14.60 -17.50 -13.06
CA GLU A 141 13.37 -17.76 -13.81
C GLU A 141 12.14 -17.07 -13.19
N TRP A 142 12.06 -17.02 -11.85
CA TRP A 142 11.04 -16.24 -11.13
C TRP A 142 11.04 -14.78 -11.57
N TRP A 143 12.20 -14.12 -11.51
CA TRP A 143 12.28 -12.70 -11.83
C TRP A 143 12.04 -12.42 -13.32
N LYS A 144 12.55 -13.29 -14.18
CA LYS A 144 12.27 -13.23 -15.62
C LYS A 144 10.78 -13.36 -15.91
N GLU A 145 10.08 -14.32 -15.31
CA GLU A 145 8.64 -14.49 -15.51
C GLU A 145 7.86 -13.26 -15.01
N VAL A 146 8.21 -12.70 -13.84
CA VAL A 146 7.60 -11.47 -13.32
C VAL A 146 7.66 -10.35 -14.36
N VAL A 147 8.83 -10.10 -14.94
CA VAL A 147 9.03 -8.98 -15.88
C VAL A 147 8.44 -9.28 -17.25
N GLU A 148 8.74 -10.44 -17.83
CA GLU A 148 8.41 -10.75 -19.24
C GLU A 148 6.98 -11.24 -19.43
N LYS A 149 6.36 -11.82 -18.39
CA LYS A 149 5.01 -12.41 -18.46
C LYS A 149 4.04 -11.78 -17.48
N GLY A 150 4.51 -11.41 -16.28
CA GLY A 150 3.69 -10.75 -15.27
C GLY A 150 3.41 -9.28 -15.58
N HIS A 151 4.42 -8.57 -16.09
CA HIS A 151 4.35 -7.16 -16.49
C HIS A 151 4.83 -6.93 -17.93
N PRO A 152 4.27 -7.67 -18.92
CA PRO A 152 4.83 -7.77 -20.27
C PRO A 152 4.82 -6.45 -21.04
N ASP A 153 3.86 -5.57 -20.73
CA ASP A 153 3.70 -4.25 -21.35
C ASP A 153 4.78 -3.26 -20.89
N LEU A 154 5.43 -3.54 -19.77
CA LEU A 154 6.50 -2.73 -19.20
C LEU A 154 7.84 -3.46 -19.17
N ARG A 155 8.00 -4.60 -19.86
CA ARG A 155 9.25 -5.38 -19.85
C ARG A 155 10.50 -4.56 -20.24
N ASP A 156 10.32 -3.56 -21.09
CA ASP A 156 11.39 -2.66 -21.57
C ASP A 156 11.61 -1.44 -20.65
N ALA A 157 10.87 -1.33 -19.55
CA ALA A 157 11.07 -0.32 -18.53
C ALA A 157 12.32 -0.61 -17.67
N LYS A 158 12.62 0.30 -16.73
CA LYS A 158 13.76 0.16 -15.83
C LYS A 158 13.46 -0.86 -14.72
N TRP A 159 13.81 -2.12 -14.98
CA TRP A 159 13.74 -3.21 -14.00
C TRP A 159 15.11 -3.52 -13.39
N PRO A 160 15.18 -3.86 -12.09
CA PRO A 160 16.32 -4.55 -11.50
C PRO A 160 16.74 -5.76 -12.33
N LYS A 161 18.04 -6.03 -12.40
CA LYS A 161 18.58 -7.14 -13.20
C LYS A 161 18.59 -8.48 -12.46
N MET A 162 18.37 -8.46 -11.15
CA MET A 162 18.43 -9.63 -10.27
C MET A 162 19.80 -10.32 -10.33
N GLN A 163 20.87 -9.52 -10.33
CA GLN A 163 22.24 -10.00 -10.49
C GLN A 163 23.09 -9.83 -9.22
N THR A 164 22.59 -9.09 -8.23
CA THR A 164 23.31 -8.77 -7.00
C THR A 164 22.42 -9.01 -5.79
N ARG A 165 23.03 -9.10 -4.61
CA ARG A 165 22.25 -9.14 -3.36
C ARG A 165 21.45 -7.85 -3.16
N GLU A 166 21.99 -6.69 -3.56
CA GLU A 166 21.25 -5.42 -3.46
C GLU A 166 19.99 -5.43 -4.35
N ASP A 167 20.09 -5.92 -5.60
CA ASP A 167 18.92 -6.07 -6.47
C ASP A 167 17.82 -6.90 -5.80
N LEU A 168 18.19 -8.01 -5.15
CA LEU A 168 17.26 -8.91 -4.47
C LEU A 168 16.69 -8.26 -3.20
N ILE A 169 17.52 -7.58 -2.41
CA ILE A 169 17.11 -6.87 -1.19
C ILE A 169 16.09 -5.78 -1.54
N ASP A 170 16.42 -4.91 -2.49
CA ASP A 170 15.54 -3.81 -2.89
C ASP A 170 14.24 -4.34 -3.50
N THR A 171 14.32 -5.36 -4.35
CA THR A 171 13.14 -5.99 -4.96
C THR A 171 12.20 -6.57 -3.90
N CYS A 172 12.72 -7.38 -2.98
CA CYS A 172 11.92 -7.97 -1.90
C CYS A 172 11.37 -6.91 -0.96
N THR A 173 12.14 -5.87 -0.64
CA THR A 173 11.70 -4.74 0.19
C THR A 173 10.53 -4.00 -0.47
N ILE A 174 10.63 -3.69 -1.77
CA ILE A 174 9.54 -3.05 -2.53
C ILE A 174 8.28 -3.92 -2.54
N ILE A 175 8.42 -5.22 -2.79
CA ILE A 175 7.27 -6.15 -2.80
C ILE A 175 6.57 -6.16 -1.43
N ILE A 176 7.33 -6.33 -0.35
CA ILE A 176 6.78 -6.36 1.01
C ILE A 176 6.15 -5.02 1.37
N TRP A 177 6.79 -3.90 1.05
CA TRP A 177 6.26 -2.56 1.26
C TRP A 177 4.92 -2.34 0.54
N ILE A 178 4.83 -2.69 -0.75
CA ILE A 178 3.60 -2.56 -1.53
C ILE A 178 2.49 -3.42 -0.92
N ALA A 179 2.80 -4.67 -0.58
CA ALA A 179 1.82 -5.63 -0.07
C ALA A 179 1.30 -5.27 1.32
N SER A 180 2.14 -4.66 2.15
CA SER A 180 1.82 -4.37 3.56
C SER A 180 1.51 -2.88 3.78
N ALA A 181 2.52 -2.10 4.14
CA ALA A 181 2.37 -0.73 4.64
C ALA A 181 1.79 0.25 3.61
N LEU A 182 2.17 0.13 2.32
CA LEU A 182 1.59 0.98 1.29
C LEU A 182 0.09 0.70 1.13
N HIS A 183 -0.28 -0.58 1.01
CA HIS A 183 -1.67 -1.00 0.92
C HIS A 183 -2.46 -0.52 2.14
N ALA A 184 -1.96 -0.78 3.35
CA ALA A 184 -2.60 -0.37 4.59
C ALA A 184 -2.88 1.14 4.64
N ALA A 185 -1.89 1.96 4.26
CA ALA A 185 -1.99 3.42 4.28
C ALA A 185 -3.04 3.98 3.30
N VAL A 186 -3.31 3.29 2.18
CA VAL A 186 -4.32 3.72 1.19
C VAL A 186 -5.67 3.02 1.36
N ASN A 187 -5.73 1.91 2.11
CA ASN A 187 -6.91 1.08 2.24
C ASN A 187 -7.73 1.36 3.51
N PHE A 188 -7.13 1.26 4.70
CA PHE A 188 -7.88 1.30 5.97
C PHE A 188 -8.34 2.71 6.40
N GLY A 189 -8.00 3.72 5.60
CA GLY A 189 -8.51 5.09 5.72
C GLY A 189 -9.75 5.36 4.88
N GLN A 190 -10.21 4.42 4.05
CA GLN A 190 -11.34 4.64 3.14
C GLN A 190 -12.61 5.05 3.87
N TYR A 191 -13.12 4.25 4.81
CA TYR A 191 -14.31 4.60 5.59
C TYR A 191 -14.03 5.65 6.67
N PRO A 192 -12.91 5.62 7.42
CA PRO A 192 -12.62 6.67 8.41
C PRO A 192 -12.59 8.09 7.83
N TYR A 193 -12.11 8.28 6.60
CA TYR A 193 -12.16 9.58 5.92
C TYR A 193 -13.40 9.75 5.02
N GLY A 194 -13.82 8.71 4.31
CA GLY A 194 -14.85 8.75 3.26
C GLY A 194 -16.25 8.36 3.72
N GLY A 195 -16.39 7.85 4.94
CA GLY A 195 -17.66 7.53 5.59
C GLY A 195 -18.61 8.73 5.71
N TYR A 196 -18.07 9.94 5.53
CA TYR A 196 -18.81 11.16 5.31
C TYR A 196 -18.62 11.64 3.87
N ILE A 197 -19.61 11.39 2.99
CA ILE A 197 -19.47 11.61 1.54
C ILE A 197 -19.12 13.06 1.15
N LEU A 198 -19.43 14.05 1.99
CA LEU A 198 -19.07 15.45 1.72
C LEU A 198 -17.55 15.67 1.80
N ASN A 199 -16.82 14.83 2.55
CA ASN A 199 -15.37 14.89 2.67
C ASN A 199 -14.65 14.18 1.51
N ARG A 200 -15.24 13.11 0.95
CA ARG A 200 -14.68 12.33 -0.17
C ARG A 200 -15.76 12.01 -1.21
N PRO A 201 -16.25 13.01 -1.97
CA PRO A 201 -17.21 12.74 -3.03
C PRO A 201 -16.55 11.93 -4.15
N THR A 202 -17.25 10.90 -4.61
CA THR A 202 -16.82 9.97 -5.68
C THR A 202 -17.27 10.41 -7.07
N GLN A 203 -18.26 11.29 -7.16
CA GLN A 203 -18.75 11.91 -8.40
C GLN A 203 -18.93 13.42 -8.28
N SER A 204 -18.85 14.10 -9.41
CA SER A 204 -19.35 15.46 -9.63
C SER A 204 -20.30 15.46 -10.83
N ARG A 205 -21.48 16.07 -10.70
CA ARG A 205 -22.62 15.92 -11.64
C ARG A 205 -22.95 17.16 -12.45
N ARG A 206 -22.41 18.30 -12.08
CA ARG A 206 -22.58 19.57 -12.80
C ARG A 206 -21.35 20.44 -12.66
N TRP A 207 -21.18 21.34 -13.63
CA TRP A 207 -20.15 22.37 -13.60
C TRP A 207 -20.49 23.45 -12.57
N ILE A 208 -19.54 24.35 -12.32
CA ILE A 208 -19.82 25.59 -11.61
C ILE A 208 -20.85 26.36 -12.47
N PRO A 209 -22.01 26.75 -11.91
CA PRO A 209 -23.03 27.46 -12.67
C PRO A 209 -22.56 28.87 -13.07
N GLU A 210 -23.13 29.42 -14.13
CA GLU A 210 -22.79 30.76 -14.64
C GLU A 210 -23.60 31.86 -13.94
N PRO A 211 -23.05 33.07 -13.74
CA PRO A 211 -23.80 34.19 -13.16
C PRO A 211 -25.13 34.46 -13.89
N GLY A 212 -26.20 34.61 -13.13
CA GLY A 212 -27.54 34.89 -13.65
C GLY A 212 -28.42 33.66 -13.92
N THR A 213 -27.93 32.43 -13.66
CA THR A 213 -28.80 31.24 -13.64
C THR A 213 -29.39 30.97 -12.25
N GLU A 214 -30.48 30.19 -12.20
CA GLU A 214 -31.09 29.77 -10.93
C GLU A 214 -30.12 28.96 -10.06
N GLU A 215 -29.27 28.13 -10.68
CA GLU A 215 -28.26 27.34 -9.96
C GLU A 215 -27.16 28.22 -9.38
N TYR A 216 -26.84 29.36 -10.00
CA TYR A 216 -25.89 30.31 -9.42
C TYR A 216 -26.48 30.99 -8.18
N ASP A 217 -27.74 31.38 -8.26
CA ASP A 217 -28.51 31.90 -7.13
C ASP A 217 -28.64 30.88 -5.99
N GLU A 218 -28.77 29.58 -6.31
CA GLU A 218 -28.80 28.47 -5.35
C GLU A 218 -27.54 28.44 -4.49
N MET A 219 -26.35 28.70 -5.07
CA MET A 219 -25.11 28.70 -4.28
C MET A 219 -25.11 29.76 -3.18
N ALA A 220 -25.73 30.91 -3.40
CA ALA A 220 -25.83 31.99 -2.41
C ALA A 220 -26.96 31.74 -1.40
N LYS A 221 -28.12 31.28 -1.88
CA LYS A 221 -29.34 31.10 -1.07
C LYS A 221 -29.33 29.80 -0.28
N ASN A 222 -28.79 28.72 -0.84
CA ASN A 222 -28.74 27.39 -0.25
C ASN A 222 -27.46 26.62 -0.67
N PRO A 223 -26.28 27.02 -0.17
CA PRO A 223 -25.00 26.43 -0.55
C PRO A 223 -24.91 24.92 -0.24
N GLN A 224 -25.61 24.44 0.78
CA GLN A 224 -25.62 23.02 1.15
C GLN A 224 -26.33 22.17 0.10
N GLU A 225 -27.53 22.58 -0.31
CA GLU A 225 -28.25 21.91 -1.40
C GLU A 225 -27.45 22.03 -2.70
N ALA A 226 -26.84 23.18 -2.96
CA ALA A 226 -26.00 23.37 -4.14
C ALA A 226 -24.84 22.37 -4.17
N PHE A 227 -24.18 22.15 -3.03
CA PHE A 227 -23.10 21.17 -2.90
C PHE A 227 -23.62 19.73 -3.08
N LEU A 228 -24.71 19.36 -2.43
CA LEU A 228 -25.32 18.03 -2.52
C LEU A 228 -25.78 17.67 -3.94
N ARG A 229 -26.33 18.63 -4.68
CA ARG A 229 -26.68 18.46 -6.11
C ARG A 229 -25.46 18.27 -6.99
N THR A 230 -24.30 18.82 -6.60
CA THR A 230 -23.06 18.69 -7.36
C THR A 230 -22.37 17.35 -7.11
N ILE A 231 -22.31 16.86 -5.88
CA ILE A 231 -21.57 15.63 -5.55
C ILE A 231 -22.38 14.33 -5.79
N THR A 232 -21.81 13.18 -5.42
CA THR A 232 -22.41 11.83 -5.51
C THR A 232 -23.88 11.78 -5.07
N PRO A 233 -24.80 11.26 -5.90
CA PRO A 233 -26.21 11.10 -5.52
C PRO A 233 -26.40 10.12 -4.37
N LYS A 234 -27.50 10.29 -3.63
CA LYS A 234 -27.83 9.49 -2.44
C LYS A 234 -27.73 7.98 -2.64
N TYR A 235 -28.23 7.44 -3.75
CA TYR A 235 -28.23 5.99 -4.00
C TYR A 235 -26.81 5.44 -4.15
N GLN A 236 -25.99 6.07 -5.01
CA GLN A 236 -24.57 5.73 -5.18
C GLN A 236 -23.79 5.90 -3.88
N THR A 237 -24.08 6.95 -3.11
CA THR A 237 -23.49 7.16 -1.79
C THR A 237 -23.75 5.97 -0.85
N THR A 238 -24.96 5.42 -0.83
CA THR A 238 -25.23 4.24 0.01
C THR A 238 -24.37 3.04 -0.40
N ILE A 239 -24.18 2.82 -1.70
CA ILE A 239 -23.31 1.74 -2.20
C ILE A 239 -21.85 2.01 -1.81
N ASP A 240 -21.33 3.22 -2.06
CA ASP A 240 -19.96 3.60 -1.73
C ASP A 240 -19.66 3.42 -0.24
N LEU A 241 -20.55 3.88 0.64
CA LEU A 241 -20.36 3.78 2.08
C LEU A 241 -20.32 2.32 2.54
N THR A 242 -21.22 1.46 2.04
CA THR A 242 -21.20 0.03 2.36
C THR A 242 -19.91 -0.65 1.88
N VAL A 243 -19.43 -0.32 0.68
CA VAL A 243 -18.21 -0.92 0.14
C VAL A 243 -16.99 -0.43 0.92
N MET A 244 -16.86 0.88 1.16
CA MET A 244 -15.76 1.42 1.97
C MET A 244 -15.75 0.83 3.38
N GLU A 245 -16.91 0.61 4.00
CA GLU A 245 -17.05 -0.01 5.32
C GLU A 245 -16.42 -1.42 5.32
N VAL A 246 -16.79 -2.25 4.35
CA VAL A 246 -16.23 -3.61 4.19
C VAL A 246 -14.71 -3.54 3.95
N LEU A 247 -14.26 -2.70 3.02
CA LEU A 247 -12.85 -2.61 2.64
C LEU A 247 -11.95 -2.01 3.74
N SER A 248 -12.53 -1.29 4.70
CA SER A 248 -11.79 -0.69 5.83
C SER A 248 -11.75 -1.59 7.06
N SER A 249 -12.33 -2.78 7.01
CA SER A 249 -12.45 -3.68 8.15
C SER A 249 -11.34 -4.73 8.15
N HIS A 250 -10.70 -4.94 9.31
CA HIS A 250 -9.79 -6.05 9.51
C HIS A 250 -10.55 -7.33 9.87
N SER A 251 -10.19 -8.45 9.23
CA SER A 251 -10.70 -9.77 9.61
C SER A 251 -10.21 -10.18 11.01
N SER A 252 -10.93 -11.10 11.65
CA SER A 252 -10.53 -11.65 12.95
C SER A 252 -9.31 -12.56 12.91
N ASP A 253 -9.03 -13.15 11.76
CA ASP A 253 -7.92 -14.05 11.47
C ASP A 253 -6.79 -13.37 10.67
N GLU A 254 -6.80 -12.03 10.59
CA GLU A 254 -5.77 -11.27 9.89
C GLU A 254 -4.37 -11.52 10.47
N VAL A 255 -3.37 -11.58 9.59
CA VAL A 255 -1.96 -11.75 9.96
C VAL A 255 -1.20 -10.47 9.66
N TYR A 256 -0.79 -9.77 10.72
CA TYR A 256 -0.16 -8.46 10.62
C TYR A 256 1.34 -8.55 10.30
N LEU A 257 1.92 -7.43 9.87
CA LEU A 257 3.34 -7.29 9.60
C LEU A 257 4.15 -7.62 10.86
N GLY A 258 5.16 -8.48 10.69
CA GLY A 258 5.93 -9.02 11.82
C GLY A 258 5.28 -10.21 12.53
N GLN A 259 4.18 -10.74 11.98
CA GLN A 259 3.56 -12.00 12.39
C GLN A 259 3.63 -13.06 11.28
N ARG A 260 3.42 -14.32 11.67
CA ARG A 260 3.34 -15.49 10.80
C ARG A 260 2.13 -16.33 11.22
N ASP A 261 1.53 -17.01 10.26
CA ASP A 261 0.43 -17.97 10.44
C ASP A 261 0.87 -19.25 11.18
N SER A 262 2.16 -19.59 11.10
CA SER A 262 2.77 -20.72 11.81
C SER A 262 4.12 -20.34 12.41
N LEU A 263 4.43 -20.88 13.60
CA LEU A 263 5.75 -20.75 14.24
C LEU A 263 6.81 -21.64 13.58
N ASP A 264 6.40 -22.66 12.82
CA ASP A 264 7.26 -23.66 12.20
C ASP A 264 7.47 -23.42 10.69
N TRP A 265 7.21 -22.20 10.21
CA TRP A 265 7.40 -21.81 8.81
C TRP A 265 8.84 -22.03 8.29
N ILE A 266 9.81 -22.06 9.19
CA ILE A 266 11.21 -22.36 8.90
C ILE A 266 11.87 -23.09 10.08
N SER A 267 12.79 -24.02 9.78
CA SER A 267 13.61 -24.71 10.80
C SER A 267 14.93 -24.00 11.11
N ASP A 268 15.33 -23.05 10.27
CA ASP A 268 16.56 -22.26 10.46
C ASP A 268 16.38 -21.26 11.62
N GLU A 269 17.04 -21.55 12.73
CA GLU A 269 16.98 -20.73 13.94
C GLU A 269 17.56 -19.32 13.73
N LYS A 270 18.53 -19.13 12.82
CA LYS A 270 19.06 -17.79 12.55
C LYS A 270 18.00 -16.91 11.89
N ALA A 271 17.22 -17.46 10.96
CA ALA A 271 16.12 -16.75 10.34
C ALA A 271 15.02 -16.39 11.35
N LYS A 272 14.71 -17.29 12.30
CA LYS A 272 13.77 -16.98 13.39
C LYS A 272 14.28 -15.85 14.29
N VAL A 273 15.58 -15.85 14.61
CA VAL A 273 16.20 -14.77 15.40
C VAL A 273 16.10 -13.43 14.68
N GLU A 274 16.42 -13.37 13.39
CA GLU A 274 16.28 -12.14 12.60
C GLU A 274 14.82 -11.69 12.50
N PHE A 275 13.87 -12.62 12.37
CA PHE A 275 12.44 -12.29 12.33
C PHE A 275 11.95 -11.70 13.67
N ASN A 276 12.41 -12.25 14.79
CA ASN A 276 12.08 -11.71 16.11
C ASN A 276 12.66 -10.29 16.32
N LYS A 277 13.84 -9.99 15.76
CA LYS A 277 14.37 -8.62 15.77
C LYS A 277 13.47 -7.67 14.97
N PHE A 278 12.98 -8.11 13.82
CA PHE A 278 12.02 -7.35 13.02
C PHE A 278 10.72 -7.07 13.80
N THR A 279 10.10 -8.09 14.41
CA THR A 279 8.89 -7.92 15.23
C THR A 279 9.10 -6.94 16.38
N LYS A 280 10.26 -7.01 17.07
CA LYS A 280 10.61 -6.04 18.13
C LYS A 280 10.80 -4.63 17.62
N SER A 281 11.42 -4.48 16.44
CA SER A 281 11.57 -3.17 15.79
C SER A 281 10.22 -2.55 15.47
N LEU A 282 9.26 -3.33 14.95
CA LEU A 282 7.90 -2.85 14.68
C LEU A 282 7.17 -2.44 15.96
N ALA A 283 7.29 -3.22 17.04
CA ALA A 283 6.71 -2.85 18.33
C ALA A 283 7.26 -1.50 18.83
N LYS A 284 8.56 -1.25 18.65
CA LYS A 284 9.17 0.02 19.02
C LYS A 284 8.67 1.18 18.15
N ILE A 285 8.58 0.98 16.84
CA ILE A 285 8.02 1.97 15.91
C ILE A 285 6.57 2.30 16.28
N GLU A 286 5.78 1.31 16.71
CA GLU A 286 4.41 1.55 17.17
C GLU A 286 4.36 2.52 18.36
N GLU A 287 5.20 2.30 19.37
CA GLU A 287 5.34 3.22 20.51
C GLU A 287 5.73 4.62 20.05
N ASP A 288 6.72 4.73 19.15
CA ASP A 288 7.23 6.01 18.68
C ASP A 288 6.17 6.79 17.87
N ILE A 289 5.35 6.10 17.05
CA ILE A 289 4.21 6.71 16.34
C ILE A 289 3.15 7.20 17.35
N LEU A 290 2.82 6.39 18.36
CA LEU A 290 1.85 6.77 19.40
C LEU A 290 2.32 8.00 20.18
N ASP A 291 3.60 8.05 20.55
CA ASP A 291 4.23 9.20 21.20
C ASP A 291 4.21 10.45 20.29
N ARG A 292 4.45 10.29 18.98
CA ARG A 292 4.31 11.41 18.03
C ARG A 292 2.88 11.92 17.94
N ASN A 293 1.89 11.04 18.01
CA ASN A 293 0.48 11.40 17.87
C ASN A 293 -0.10 12.23 19.03
N ILE A 294 0.55 12.23 20.20
CA ILE A 294 0.13 13.03 21.37
C ILE A 294 0.86 14.37 21.49
N LYS A 295 1.90 14.61 20.67
CA LYS A 295 2.69 15.85 20.70
C LYS A 295 1.92 17.01 20.07
N GLU A 296 1.61 18.04 20.87
CA GLU A 296 0.83 19.20 20.44
C GLU A 296 1.53 20.02 19.33
N GLU A 297 2.85 19.95 19.24
CA GLU A 297 3.65 20.59 18.21
C GLU A 297 3.51 19.92 16.83
N LEU A 298 3.11 18.63 16.77
CA LEU A 298 2.96 17.85 15.54
C LEU A 298 1.51 17.88 15.02
N LYS A 299 1.04 19.10 14.68
CA LYS A 299 -0.38 19.36 14.37
C LYS A 299 -0.89 18.65 13.11
N ASN A 300 -0.01 18.30 12.15
CA ASN A 300 -0.45 17.63 10.92
C ASN A 300 -0.92 16.20 11.17
N ARG A 301 -0.59 15.64 12.33
CA ARG A 301 -0.94 14.26 12.72
C ARG A 301 -2.39 14.11 13.16
N THR A 302 -3.05 15.17 13.62
CA THR A 302 -4.41 15.12 14.19
C THR A 302 -5.38 16.05 13.47
N GLY A 303 -4.92 17.26 13.13
CA GLY A 303 -5.72 18.28 12.47
C GLY A 303 -6.93 18.76 13.29
N PRO A 304 -7.80 19.60 12.69
CA PRO A 304 -8.99 20.13 13.37
C PRO A 304 -10.05 19.05 13.65
N VAL A 305 -10.00 17.93 12.92
CA VAL A 305 -10.90 16.78 13.09
C VAL A 305 -10.53 15.90 14.29
N LYS A 306 -9.39 16.18 14.96
CA LYS A 306 -8.90 15.43 16.12
C LYS A 306 -8.80 13.93 15.88
N LEU A 307 -8.32 13.53 14.70
CA LEU A 307 -8.12 12.14 14.30
C LEU A 307 -6.62 11.86 14.18
N PRO A 308 -5.97 11.28 15.22
CA PRO A 308 -4.56 10.94 15.16
C PRO A 308 -4.24 10.00 14.01
N TYR A 309 -3.13 10.23 13.31
CA TYR A 309 -2.71 9.40 12.19
C TYR A 309 -2.15 8.06 12.69
N THR A 310 -2.97 7.02 12.59
CA THR A 310 -2.65 5.67 13.10
C THR A 310 -2.58 4.59 12.03
N LEU A 311 -2.77 4.94 10.74
CA LEU A 311 -2.79 4.00 9.62
C LEU A 311 -1.52 3.16 9.47
N LEU A 312 -0.39 3.64 9.98
CA LEU A 312 0.91 2.96 9.95
C LEU A 312 1.34 2.39 11.31
N LEU A 313 0.43 2.29 12.28
CA LEU A 313 0.68 1.45 13.45
C LEU A 313 0.66 -0.02 13.02
N PRO A 314 1.70 -0.82 13.32
CA PRO A 314 1.79 -2.22 12.88
C PRO A 314 0.62 -3.09 13.34
N THR A 315 0.14 -2.95 14.58
CA THR A 315 -0.89 -3.83 15.15
C THR A 315 -2.29 -3.23 15.13
N SER A 316 -3.29 -4.10 15.07
CA SER A 316 -4.71 -3.75 15.20
C SER A 316 -5.53 -4.90 15.82
N LYS A 317 -6.80 -4.61 16.07
CA LYS A 317 -7.86 -5.56 16.39
C LYS A 317 -8.79 -5.73 15.18
N PRO A 318 -9.67 -6.74 15.17
CA PRO A 318 -10.65 -6.91 14.11
C PRO A 318 -11.62 -5.72 14.02
N GLY A 319 -12.17 -5.47 12.83
CA GLY A 319 -13.10 -4.37 12.56
C GLY A 319 -12.44 -3.13 11.96
N ILE A 320 -13.18 -2.01 11.94
CA ILE A 320 -12.74 -0.74 11.37
C ILE A 320 -12.02 0.08 12.46
N THR A 321 -10.69 0.09 12.42
CA THR A 321 -9.86 0.63 13.51
C THR A 321 -9.01 1.83 13.12
N PHE A 322 -8.88 2.12 11.81
CA PHE A 322 -7.97 3.16 11.27
C PHE A 322 -6.49 2.92 11.62
N ARG A 323 -6.09 1.67 11.84
CA ARG A 323 -4.73 1.24 12.18
C ARG A 323 -4.50 -0.23 11.83
N GLY A 324 -3.24 -0.67 11.86
CA GLY A 324 -2.87 -2.04 11.57
C GLY A 324 -2.30 -2.19 10.16
N ILE A 325 -1.18 -2.87 10.06
CA ILE A 325 -0.54 -3.18 8.78
C ILE A 325 -0.61 -4.69 8.58
N PRO A 326 -1.54 -5.21 7.76
CA PRO A 326 -1.52 -6.60 7.32
C PRO A 326 -0.23 -6.95 6.58
N ASN A 327 0.12 -8.23 6.52
CA ASN A 327 1.23 -8.67 5.68
C ASN A 327 0.97 -8.44 4.18
N SER A 328 -0.30 -8.40 3.75
CA SER A 328 -0.70 -8.56 2.36
C SER A 328 -1.88 -7.68 1.96
N ILE A 329 -2.20 -7.68 0.66
CA ILE A 329 -3.43 -7.12 0.11
C ILE A 329 -4.52 -8.17 0.34
N SER A 330 -5.15 -8.14 1.51
CA SER A 330 -6.10 -9.16 1.99
C SER A 330 -7.57 -8.77 1.86
N ILE A 331 -7.86 -7.52 1.52
CA ILE A 331 -9.21 -6.95 1.41
C ILE A 331 -9.31 -5.91 0.29
#